data_AF-A0A919M7P0-F1
#
_entry.id   AF-A0A919M7P0-F1
#
_cell.length_a   1.000
_cell.length_b   1.000
_cell.length_c   1.000
_cell.angle_alpha   90.00
_cell.angle_beta   90.00
_cell.angle_gamma   90.00
#
_symmetry.space_group_name_H-M   'P 1'
#
loop_
_entity.id
_entity.type
_entity.pdbx_description
1 polymer ?
#
loop_
_entity_poly.entity_id
_entity_poly.type
_entity_poly.pdbx_seq_one_letter_code
_entity_poly.pdbx_strand_id
1 'polypeptide(L)'
;MESWEFGRTVRRLRDRVTPEAAGIPAGSRRRATGLRREELATLAGISADYLTRLEQGRATAPSAQVVESLARALRVSDSERDLLFQLAGHAAPGHGVVTSRVTASVQRLLDRLSGNPIVVYDASWTVVLANAAYDALMGDTTTWRGLERNAIWRNLTGNRTRVVNTPQEQADHEARLVADLRLTASRYPADRTLSRLIADLAAACPRFTQLWDAEAPPPAPDPSRRKVIDHPSAGRLTLDCDTLTVAFDDLRIMVYSAEPHTEDAERLALAIVLGTQSLVD
;
A
#
# COMPACT_ATOMS: atom_id res chain seq x y z
N MET A 1 20.42 4.38 1.81
CA MET A 1 20.19 4.82 0.41
C MET A 1 21.09 6.01 0.17
N GLU A 2 21.99 5.94 -0.79
CA GLU A 2 23.09 6.90 -0.90
C GLU A 2 22.62 8.23 -1.51
N SER A 3 23.00 9.35 -0.89
CA SER A 3 22.43 10.68 -1.20
C SER A 3 22.64 11.18 -2.65
N TRP A 4 23.43 10.49 -3.46
CA TRP A 4 23.74 10.84 -4.84
C TRP A 4 22.82 10.15 -5.88
N GLU A 5 22.01 9.18 -5.47
CA GLU A 5 21.07 8.47 -6.35
C GLU A 5 19.97 9.39 -6.90
N PHE A 6 19.41 10.26 -6.07
CA PHE A 6 18.42 11.25 -6.48
C PHE A 6 18.97 12.18 -7.58
N GLY A 7 20.12 12.82 -7.30
CA GLY A 7 20.75 13.76 -8.22
C GLY A 7 21.11 13.15 -9.58
N ARG A 8 21.62 11.92 -9.56
CA ARG A 8 21.93 11.16 -10.78
C ARG A 8 20.68 10.81 -11.59
N THR A 9 19.59 10.45 -10.92
CA THR A 9 18.32 10.14 -11.58
C THR A 9 17.73 11.39 -12.25
N VAL A 10 17.70 12.53 -11.53
CA VAL A 10 17.28 13.83 -12.10
C VAL A 10 18.11 14.19 -13.33
N ARG A 11 19.44 14.03 -13.26
CA ARG A 11 20.32 14.29 -14.39
C ARG A 11 19.99 13.41 -15.60
N ARG A 12 19.80 12.10 -15.39
CA ARG A 12 19.45 11.15 -16.46
C ARG A 12 18.13 11.53 -17.14
N LEU A 13 17.12 11.90 -16.36
CA LEU A 13 15.81 12.30 -16.87
C LEU A 13 15.90 13.64 -17.62
N ARG A 14 16.65 14.62 -17.10
CA ARG A 14 16.91 15.90 -17.76
C ARG A 14 17.56 15.72 -19.14
N ASP A 15 18.53 14.83 -19.24
CA ASP A 15 19.25 14.57 -20.49
C ASP A 15 18.37 13.82 -21.53
N ARG A 16 17.26 13.20 -21.10
CA ARG A 16 16.29 12.49 -21.97
C ARG A 16 15.15 13.37 -22.49
N VAL A 17 14.67 14.32 -21.69
CA VAL A 17 13.50 15.15 -22.03
C VAL A 17 13.86 16.17 -23.09
N THR A 18 13.15 16.18 -24.22
CA THR A 18 13.38 17.16 -25.28
C THR A 18 12.84 18.53 -24.88
N PRO A 19 13.47 19.63 -25.33
CA PRO A 19 13.02 20.99 -25.03
C PRO A 19 11.58 21.25 -25.47
N GLU A 20 11.21 20.77 -26.65
CA GLU A 20 9.87 20.93 -27.22
C GLU A 20 8.83 20.20 -26.40
N ALA A 21 9.17 18.99 -25.92
CA ALA A 21 8.32 18.24 -25.01
C ALA A 21 8.11 18.98 -23.68
N ALA A 22 9.03 19.84 -23.26
CA ALA A 22 8.90 20.68 -22.06
C ALA A 22 8.29 22.07 -22.34
N GLY A 23 7.93 22.38 -23.59
CA GLY A 23 7.37 23.68 -23.98
C GLY A 23 8.41 24.78 -24.20
N ILE A 24 9.69 24.42 -24.39
CA ILE A 24 10.79 25.35 -24.68
C ILE A 24 11.03 25.38 -26.19
N PRO A 25 11.01 26.57 -26.84
CA PRO A 25 11.31 26.69 -28.26
C PRO A 25 12.74 26.23 -28.59
N ALA A 26 12.89 25.39 -29.63
CA ALA A 26 14.20 25.00 -30.13
C ALA A 26 14.88 26.19 -30.83
N GLY A 27 15.77 26.89 -30.12
CA GLY A 27 16.59 27.94 -30.73
C GLY A 27 17.56 27.38 -31.78
N SER A 28 17.84 28.14 -32.84
CA SER A 28 18.55 27.72 -34.06
C SER A 28 20.04 27.32 -33.91
N ARG A 29 20.62 27.33 -32.70
CA ARG A 29 22.02 26.91 -32.44
C ARG A 29 22.17 26.13 -31.13
N ARG A 30 21.41 25.06 -30.95
CA ARG A 30 21.43 24.23 -29.73
C ARG A 30 22.36 23.00 -29.89
N ARG A 31 23.28 22.79 -28.93
CA ARG A 31 24.17 21.60 -28.85
C ARG A 31 23.67 20.48 -27.91
N ALA A 32 22.81 20.80 -26.95
CA ALA A 32 22.32 19.83 -25.97
C ALA A 32 21.04 19.16 -26.46
N THR A 33 21.00 17.82 -26.43
CA THR A 33 19.85 16.98 -26.82
C THR A 33 18.69 17.06 -25.82
N GLY A 34 19.00 17.16 -24.53
CA GLY A 34 18.01 17.32 -23.47
C GLY A 34 17.87 18.76 -22.95
N LEU A 35 17.18 18.90 -21.81
CA LEU A 35 17.04 20.17 -21.10
C LEU A 35 18.38 20.63 -20.51
N ARG A 36 18.69 21.93 -20.58
CA ARG A 36 19.80 22.54 -19.84
C ARG A 36 19.43 22.64 -18.37
N ARG A 37 20.43 22.77 -17.49
CA ARG A 37 20.18 22.98 -16.05
C ARG A 37 19.34 24.22 -15.79
N GLU A 38 19.68 25.33 -16.43
CA GLU A 38 18.95 26.59 -16.26
C GLU A 38 17.47 26.44 -16.66
N GLU A 39 17.21 25.77 -17.79
CA GLU A 39 15.86 25.52 -18.27
C GLU A 39 15.04 24.67 -17.30
N LEU A 40 15.61 23.54 -16.80
CA LEU A 40 14.92 22.71 -15.82
C LEU A 40 14.70 23.48 -14.50
N ALA A 41 15.69 24.25 -14.05
CA ALA A 41 15.58 25.05 -12.84
C ALA A 41 14.46 26.09 -12.96
N THR A 42 14.37 26.79 -14.10
CA THR A 42 13.28 27.72 -14.40
C THR A 42 11.92 27.02 -14.41
N LEU A 43 11.79 25.88 -15.12
CA LEU A 43 10.53 25.12 -15.18
C LEU A 43 10.08 24.59 -13.81
N ALA A 44 11.04 24.19 -12.96
CA ALA A 44 10.77 23.68 -11.62
C ALA A 44 10.64 24.79 -10.55
N GLY A 45 10.85 26.07 -10.92
CA GLY A 45 10.77 27.19 -9.98
C GLY A 45 11.84 27.18 -8.89
N ILE A 46 13.04 26.67 -9.19
CA ILE A 46 14.18 26.60 -8.26
C ILE A 46 15.41 27.29 -8.86
N SER A 47 16.43 27.57 -8.05
CA SER A 47 17.67 28.16 -8.55
C SER A 47 18.54 27.12 -9.29
N ALA A 48 19.25 27.56 -10.34
CA ALA A 48 20.17 26.71 -11.10
C ALA A 48 21.34 26.19 -10.23
N ASP A 49 21.79 26.99 -9.25
CA ASP A 49 22.77 26.56 -8.24
C ASP A 49 22.22 25.41 -7.38
N TYR A 50 20.98 25.53 -6.91
CA TYR A 50 20.35 24.48 -6.10
C TYR A 50 20.18 23.18 -6.90
N LEU A 51 19.74 23.25 -8.15
CA LEU A 51 19.68 22.09 -9.04
C LEU A 51 21.08 21.47 -9.25
N THR A 52 22.12 22.29 -9.39
CA THR A 52 23.50 21.81 -9.54
C THR A 52 23.97 21.05 -8.29
N ARG A 53 23.68 21.58 -7.10
CA ARG A 53 24.00 20.90 -5.84
C ARG A 53 23.23 19.60 -5.65
N LEU A 54 21.96 19.56 -6.07
CA LEU A 54 21.16 18.32 -6.07
C LEU A 54 21.76 17.27 -7.01
N GLU A 55 22.05 17.62 -8.27
CA GLU A 55 22.65 16.69 -9.25
C GLU A 55 24.04 16.17 -8.82
N GLN A 56 24.79 16.95 -8.06
CA GLN A 56 26.11 16.57 -7.52
C GLN A 56 26.03 15.79 -6.20
N GLY A 57 24.85 15.58 -5.63
CA GLY A 57 24.67 14.93 -4.33
C GLY A 57 25.16 15.77 -3.14
N ARG A 58 25.37 17.08 -3.32
CA ARG A 58 25.78 18.02 -2.26
C ARG A 58 24.61 18.63 -1.49
N ALA A 59 23.43 18.63 -2.09
CA ALA A 59 22.17 18.89 -1.40
C ALA A 59 21.46 17.55 -1.20
N THR A 60 21.19 17.21 0.06
CA THR A 60 20.63 15.94 0.47
C THR A 60 19.24 16.21 1.06
N ALA A 61 18.22 15.45 0.65
CA ALA A 61 16.80 15.66 1.02
C ALA A 61 16.12 16.95 0.48
N PRO A 62 15.85 17.07 -0.83
CA PRO A 62 14.92 18.09 -1.33
C PRO A 62 13.53 17.93 -0.70
N SER A 63 12.78 19.02 -0.52
CA SER A 63 11.40 18.92 -0.01
C SER A 63 10.48 18.21 -1.03
N ALA A 64 9.39 17.61 -0.54
CA ALA A 64 8.37 16.98 -1.40
C ALA A 64 7.87 17.91 -2.52
N GLN A 65 7.72 19.21 -2.23
CA GLN A 65 7.34 20.23 -3.21
C GLN A 65 8.39 20.41 -4.32
N VAL A 66 9.68 20.38 -3.98
CA VAL A 66 10.77 20.46 -4.96
C VAL A 66 10.78 19.21 -5.84
N VAL A 67 10.59 18.03 -5.25
CA VAL A 67 10.52 16.76 -5.99
C VAL A 67 9.35 16.78 -6.98
N GLU A 68 8.17 17.23 -6.53
CA GLU A 68 6.99 17.35 -7.38
C GLU A 68 7.21 18.33 -8.54
N SER A 69 7.82 19.49 -8.27
CA SER A 69 8.11 20.47 -9.32
C SER A 69 9.12 19.96 -10.34
N LEU A 70 10.12 19.19 -9.91
CA LEU A 70 11.06 18.54 -10.81
C LEU A 70 10.39 17.45 -11.66
N ALA A 71 9.55 16.60 -11.06
CA ALA A 71 8.82 15.56 -11.78
C ALA A 71 7.91 16.18 -12.87
N ARG A 72 7.18 17.25 -12.53
CA ARG A 72 6.32 17.99 -13.47
C ARG A 72 7.12 18.64 -14.60
N ALA A 73 8.22 19.31 -14.27
CA ALA A 73 9.07 19.97 -15.26
C ALA A 73 9.71 18.98 -16.24
N LEU A 74 10.07 17.78 -15.74
CA LEU A 74 10.62 16.70 -16.55
C LEU A 74 9.55 15.88 -17.29
N ARG A 75 8.25 16.10 -17.04
CA ARG A 75 7.11 15.36 -17.63
C ARG A 75 7.32 13.84 -17.63
N VAL A 76 7.76 13.34 -16.48
CA VAL A 76 8.11 11.92 -16.29
C VAL A 76 6.87 11.04 -16.16
N SER A 77 7.02 9.74 -16.39
CA SER A 77 5.92 8.80 -16.09
C SER A 77 5.66 8.73 -14.59
N ASP A 78 4.50 8.21 -14.21
CA ASP A 78 4.12 8.07 -12.79
C ASP A 78 5.13 7.23 -12.00
N SER A 79 5.61 6.12 -12.60
CA SER A 79 6.67 5.29 -12.01
C SER A 79 7.99 6.03 -11.76
N GLU A 80 8.32 7.01 -12.60
CA GLU A 80 9.53 7.81 -12.46
C GLU A 80 9.35 8.96 -11.46
N ARG A 81 8.14 9.52 -11.37
CA ARG A 81 7.76 10.46 -10.32
C ARG A 81 7.90 9.78 -8.96
N ASP A 82 7.35 8.58 -8.79
CA ASP A 82 7.40 7.86 -7.53
C ASP A 82 8.83 7.49 -7.13
N LEU A 83 9.65 7.08 -8.10
CA LEU A 83 11.08 6.85 -7.87
C LEU A 83 11.78 8.11 -7.35
N LEU A 84 11.47 9.30 -7.90
CA LEU A 84 12.07 10.56 -7.41
C LEU A 84 11.66 10.87 -5.96
N PHE A 85 10.41 10.60 -5.58
CA PHE A 85 9.97 10.75 -4.19
C PHE A 85 10.66 9.77 -3.25
N GLN A 86 10.71 8.49 -3.64
CA GLN A 86 11.40 7.45 -2.87
C GLN A 86 12.87 7.83 -2.65
N LEU A 87 13.59 8.20 -3.71
CA LEU A 87 15.01 8.59 -3.66
C LEU A 87 15.26 9.85 -2.83
N ALA A 88 14.27 10.73 -2.69
CA ALA A 88 14.33 11.91 -1.84
C ALA A 88 13.96 11.63 -0.37
N GLY A 89 13.57 10.39 -0.05
CA GLY A 89 13.15 9.99 1.30
C GLY A 89 11.70 10.38 1.63
N HIS A 90 10.88 10.66 0.62
CA HIS A 90 9.46 10.99 0.77
C HIS A 90 8.58 9.83 0.30
N ALA A 91 7.39 9.72 0.87
CA ALA A 91 6.34 8.96 0.22
C ALA A 91 5.92 9.71 -1.06
N ALA A 92 5.80 8.99 -2.18
CA ALA A 92 5.23 9.57 -3.38
C ALA A 92 3.78 10.01 -3.08
N PRO A 93 3.35 11.22 -3.47
CA PRO A 93 1.96 11.57 -3.46
C PRO A 93 1.32 10.65 -4.50
N GLY A 94 0.67 9.60 -4.01
CA GLY A 94 -0.06 8.68 -4.87
C GLY A 94 -1.00 9.48 -5.76
N HIS A 95 -1.35 8.92 -6.91
CA HIS A 95 -2.61 9.27 -7.56
C HIS A 95 -3.61 9.47 -6.44
N GLY A 96 -4.26 10.63 -6.32
CA GLY A 96 -4.99 11.00 -5.10
C GLY A 96 -6.20 10.11 -4.77
N VAL A 97 -6.24 8.89 -5.30
CA VAL A 97 -7.21 7.82 -5.20
C VAL A 97 -6.45 6.53 -4.90
N VAL A 98 -6.95 5.75 -3.95
CA VAL A 98 -6.46 4.42 -3.60
C VAL A 98 -6.59 3.50 -4.82
N THR A 99 -5.50 2.84 -5.21
CA THR A 99 -5.51 1.85 -6.28
C THR A 99 -5.90 0.47 -5.73
N SER A 100 -6.76 -0.22 -6.47
CA SER A 100 -7.13 -1.62 -6.23
C SER A 100 -6.60 -2.53 -7.35
N ARG A 101 -5.62 -2.05 -8.13
CA ARG A 101 -5.12 -2.77 -9.30
C ARG A 101 -4.06 -3.79 -8.90
N VAL A 102 -4.37 -5.07 -9.04
CA VAL A 102 -3.36 -6.13 -9.00
C VAL A 102 -2.63 -6.19 -10.36
N THR A 103 -1.32 -5.90 -10.37
CA THR A 103 -0.52 -5.97 -11.59
C THR A 103 -0.31 -7.43 -12.04
N ALA A 104 -0.08 -7.66 -13.33
CA ALA A 104 0.13 -9.02 -13.86
C ALA A 104 1.34 -9.73 -13.22
N SER A 105 2.38 -8.98 -12.81
CA SER A 105 3.52 -9.53 -12.08
C SER A 105 3.14 -9.99 -10.67
N VAL A 106 2.34 -9.20 -9.96
CA VAL A 106 1.82 -9.59 -8.64
C VAL A 106 0.92 -10.79 -8.78
N GLN A 107 0.00 -10.81 -9.76
CA GLN A 107 -0.87 -11.96 -10.00
C GLN A 107 -0.07 -13.26 -10.22
N ARG A 108 0.98 -13.24 -11.06
CA ARG A 108 1.84 -14.42 -11.26
C ARG A 108 2.52 -14.90 -9.98
N LEU A 109 2.84 -13.99 -9.06
CA LEU A 109 3.40 -14.36 -7.75
C LEU A 109 2.33 -15.00 -6.86
N LEU A 110 1.12 -14.43 -6.83
CA LEU A 110 -0.02 -14.99 -6.09
C LEU A 110 -0.36 -16.41 -6.58
N ASP A 111 -0.32 -16.63 -7.90
CA ASP A 111 -0.60 -17.95 -8.50
C ASP A 111 0.38 -19.03 -8.01
N ARG A 112 1.64 -18.64 -7.72
CA ARG A 112 2.67 -19.55 -7.16
C ARG A 112 2.44 -19.91 -5.70
N LEU A 113 1.69 -19.08 -4.98
CA LEU A 113 1.38 -19.28 -3.57
C LEU A 113 -0.04 -19.83 -3.36
N SER A 114 -0.71 -20.27 -4.43
CA SER A 114 -2.12 -20.71 -4.43
C SER A 114 -2.47 -21.81 -3.41
N GLY A 115 -1.49 -22.58 -2.93
CA GLY A 115 -1.70 -23.56 -1.85
C GLY A 115 -1.83 -22.97 -0.45
N ASN A 116 -1.51 -21.70 -0.24
CA ASN A 116 -1.68 -21.00 1.03
C ASN A 116 -2.90 -20.07 0.98
N PRO A 117 -3.60 -19.85 2.10
CA PRO A 117 -4.63 -18.81 2.21
C PRO A 117 -4.03 -17.41 2.00
N ILE A 118 -4.58 -16.68 1.03
CA ILE A 118 -4.11 -15.34 0.66
C ILE A 118 -5.28 -14.38 0.49
N VAL A 119 -5.12 -13.19 1.05
CA VAL A 119 -5.97 -12.03 0.79
C VAL A 119 -5.12 -10.82 0.45
N VAL A 120 -5.59 -10.02 -0.50
CA VAL A 120 -5.00 -8.77 -0.93
C VAL A 120 -5.94 -7.64 -0.55
N TYR A 121 -5.41 -6.67 0.19
CA TYR A 121 -6.11 -5.44 0.54
C TYR A 121 -5.49 -4.25 -0.20
N ASP A 122 -6.31 -3.26 -0.55
CA ASP A 122 -5.82 -1.95 -0.97
C ASP A 122 -5.35 -1.11 0.23
N ALA A 123 -4.91 0.12 -0.03
CA ALA A 123 -4.43 1.02 1.02
C ALA A 123 -5.49 1.37 2.09
N SER A 124 -6.78 1.25 1.75
CA SER A 124 -7.92 1.52 2.64
C SER A 124 -8.37 0.29 3.44
N TRP A 125 -7.68 -0.84 3.34
CA TRP A 125 -8.08 -2.14 3.88
C TRP A 125 -9.35 -2.73 3.25
N THR A 126 -9.63 -2.39 2.00
CA THR A 126 -10.70 -3.04 1.22
C THR A 126 -10.15 -4.26 0.50
N VAL A 127 -10.82 -5.41 0.63
CA VAL A 127 -10.41 -6.63 -0.08
C VAL A 127 -10.44 -6.37 -1.57
N VAL A 128 -9.31 -6.57 -2.24
CA VAL A 128 -9.15 -6.53 -3.70
C VAL A 128 -9.31 -7.92 -4.28
N LEU A 129 -8.65 -8.90 -3.66
CA LEU A 129 -8.63 -10.29 -4.09
C LEU A 129 -8.51 -11.20 -2.87
N ALA A 130 -9.20 -12.33 -2.88
CA ALA A 130 -8.98 -13.45 -1.96
C ALA A 130 -8.94 -14.73 -2.78
N ASN A 131 -8.11 -15.69 -2.39
CA ASN A 131 -8.09 -16.99 -3.04
C ASN A 131 -9.02 -17.98 -2.33
N ALA A 132 -9.34 -19.10 -2.99
CA ALA A 132 -10.24 -20.10 -2.45
C ALA A 132 -9.75 -20.69 -1.11
N ALA A 133 -8.43 -20.80 -0.90
CA ALA A 133 -7.87 -21.22 0.38
C ALA A 133 -8.15 -20.21 1.52
N TYR A 134 -8.17 -18.91 1.22
CA TYR A 134 -8.57 -17.88 2.16
C TYR A 134 -10.05 -17.93 2.48
N ASP A 135 -10.91 -18.11 1.49
CA ASP A 135 -12.35 -18.27 1.71
C ASP A 135 -12.65 -19.52 2.55
N ALA A 136 -11.97 -20.63 2.26
CA ALA A 136 -12.06 -21.84 3.07
C ALA A 136 -11.65 -21.58 4.53
N LEU A 137 -10.54 -20.87 4.75
CA LEU A 137 -10.01 -20.57 6.08
C LEU A 137 -10.89 -19.58 6.86
N MET A 138 -11.30 -18.47 6.24
CA MET A 138 -11.88 -17.30 6.92
C MET A 138 -13.40 -17.19 6.75
N GLY A 139 -13.99 -17.97 5.86
CA GLY A 139 -15.38 -17.86 5.40
C GLY A 139 -15.45 -17.14 4.06
N ASP A 140 -16.57 -17.34 3.35
CA ASP A 140 -16.75 -16.84 1.99
C ASP A 140 -16.66 -15.31 1.94
N THR A 141 -15.55 -14.80 1.40
CA THR A 141 -15.32 -13.36 1.25
C THR A 141 -15.91 -12.82 -0.05
N THR A 142 -16.26 -13.71 -0.99
CA THR A 142 -16.83 -13.33 -2.29
C THR A 142 -18.27 -12.83 -2.15
N THR A 143 -18.96 -13.18 -1.07
CA THR A 143 -20.32 -12.68 -0.77
C THR A 143 -20.32 -11.24 -0.28
N TRP A 144 -19.19 -10.69 0.18
CA TRP A 144 -19.14 -9.35 0.75
C TRP A 144 -19.37 -8.27 -0.31
N ARG A 145 -20.26 -7.33 0.00
CA ARG A 145 -20.59 -6.20 -0.88
C ARG A 145 -20.42 -4.87 -0.16
N GLY A 146 -20.09 -3.83 -0.92
CA GLY A 146 -19.92 -2.48 -0.39
C GLY A 146 -18.93 -2.43 0.76
N LEU A 147 -19.34 -1.84 1.88
CA LEU A 147 -18.53 -1.63 3.09
C LEU A 147 -18.10 -2.94 3.78
N GLU A 148 -18.81 -4.04 3.57
CA GLU A 148 -18.45 -5.34 4.17
C GLU A 148 -17.12 -5.88 3.61
N ARG A 149 -16.71 -5.42 2.42
CA ARG A 149 -15.39 -5.74 1.86
C ARG A 149 -14.25 -5.05 2.61
N ASN A 150 -14.55 -4.02 3.41
CA ASN A 150 -13.55 -3.29 4.18
C ASN A 150 -13.30 -3.95 5.54
N ALA A 151 -12.04 -4.29 5.82
CA ALA A 151 -11.69 -4.97 7.07
C ALA A 151 -11.88 -4.09 8.32
N ILE A 152 -11.66 -2.77 8.20
CA ILE A 152 -11.83 -1.83 9.33
C ILE A 152 -13.31 -1.74 9.69
N TRP A 153 -14.17 -1.60 8.68
CA TRP A 153 -15.61 -1.66 8.86
C TRP A 153 -16.05 -2.92 9.58
N ARG A 154 -15.63 -4.11 9.11
CA ARG A 154 -16.01 -5.38 9.74
C ARG A 154 -15.56 -5.49 11.19
N ASN A 155 -14.33 -5.08 11.50
CA ASN A 155 -13.79 -5.16 12.86
C ASN A 155 -14.52 -4.20 13.83
N LEU A 156 -14.89 -3.00 13.38
CA LEU A 156 -15.51 -1.99 14.25
C LEU A 156 -17.04 -2.08 14.35
N THR A 157 -17.71 -2.66 13.35
CA THR A 157 -19.19 -2.78 13.32
C THR A 157 -19.69 -4.16 13.73
N GLY A 158 -18.79 -5.06 14.12
CA GLY A 158 -19.16 -6.33 14.78
C GLY A 158 -19.44 -7.49 13.83
N ASN A 159 -18.92 -7.47 12.60
CA ASN A 159 -18.96 -8.66 11.74
C ASN A 159 -18.02 -9.73 12.29
N ARG A 160 -18.58 -10.90 12.65
CA ARG A 160 -17.84 -11.99 13.27
C ARG A 160 -16.80 -12.53 12.30
N THR A 161 -15.54 -12.37 12.67
CA THR A 161 -14.39 -13.01 12.03
C THR A 161 -14.09 -14.33 12.75
N ARG A 162 -13.48 -15.29 12.05
CA ARG A 162 -13.00 -16.55 12.65
C ARG A 162 -11.73 -16.36 13.50
N VAL A 163 -11.09 -15.19 13.43
CA VAL A 163 -9.94 -14.85 14.28
C VAL A 163 -10.41 -14.66 15.72
N VAL A 164 -9.73 -15.35 16.63
CA VAL A 164 -9.93 -15.26 18.07
C VAL A 164 -8.89 -14.30 18.64
N ASN A 165 -9.37 -13.21 19.22
CA ASN A 165 -8.56 -12.26 19.98
C ASN A 165 -9.10 -12.17 21.40
N THR A 166 -8.22 -11.99 22.38
CA THR A 166 -8.63 -11.47 23.69
C THR A 166 -9.21 -10.05 23.54
N PRO A 167 -10.01 -9.56 24.51
CA PRO A 167 -10.53 -8.20 24.45
C PRO A 167 -9.45 -7.12 24.27
N GLN A 168 -8.27 -7.33 24.88
CA GLN A 168 -7.15 -6.41 24.75
C GLN A 168 -6.53 -6.47 23.35
N GLU A 169 -6.26 -7.66 22.82
CA GLU A 169 -5.70 -7.83 21.47
C GLU A 169 -6.65 -7.26 20.40
N GLN A 170 -7.96 -7.42 20.59
CA GLN A 170 -8.97 -6.83 19.72
C GLN A 170 -8.94 -5.31 19.77
N ALA A 171 -8.90 -4.73 20.97
CA ALA A 171 -8.81 -3.28 21.14
C ALA A 171 -7.54 -2.70 20.51
N ASP A 172 -6.40 -3.35 20.71
CA ASP A 172 -5.13 -2.94 20.11
C ASP A 172 -5.16 -3.09 18.58
N HIS A 173 -5.82 -4.14 18.06
CA HIS A 173 -5.98 -4.34 16.63
C HIS A 173 -6.82 -3.24 15.98
N GLU A 174 -7.95 -2.90 16.58
CA GLU A 174 -8.81 -1.80 16.13
C GLU A 174 -8.08 -0.46 16.17
N ALA A 175 -7.35 -0.17 17.25
CA ALA A 175 -6.57 1.06 17.36
C ALA A 175 -5.50 1.17 16.26
N ARG A 176 -4.81 0.07 15.95
CA ARG A 176 -3.84 0.01 14.84
C ARG A 176 -4.51 0.20 13.48
N LEU A 177 -5.64 -0.47 13.22
CA LEU A 177 -6.40 -0.32 11.97
C LEU A 177 -6.84 1.14 11.74
N VAL A 178 -7.31 1.81 12.80
CA VAL A 178 -7.72 3.22 12.72
C VAL A 178 -6.52 4.15 12.56
N ALA A 179 -5.40 3.89 13.21
CA ALA A 179 -4.15 4.63 13.00
C ALA A 179 -3.65 4.49 11.54
N ASP A 180 -3.66 3.28 10.99
CA ASP A 180 -3.32 3.02 9.59
C ASP A 180 -4.24 3.78 8.64
N LEU A 181 -5.56 3.78 8.89
CA LEU A 181 -6.52 4.51 8.05
C LEU A 181 -6.26 6.02 8.04
N ARG A 182 -5.84 6.60 9.18
CA ARG A 182 -5.45 8.02 9.27
C ARG A 182 -4.23 8.33 8.41
N LEU A 183 -3.24 7.44 8.41
CA LEU A 183 -2.08 7.55 7.53
C LEU A 183 -2.49 7.43 6.06
N THR A 184 -3.38 6.49 5.72
CA THR A 184 -3.94 6.35 4.37
C THR A 184 -4.70 7.61 3.95
N ALA A 185 -5.55 8.18 4.80
CA ALA A 185 -6.29 9.42 4.51
C ALA A 185 -5.36 10.61 4.24
N SER A 186 -4.25 10.70 4.97
CA SER A 186 -3.22 11.71 4.75
C SER A 186 -2.48 11.52 3.43
N ARG A 187 -2.30 10.25 3.00
CA ARG A 187 -1.63 9.89 1.74
C ARG A 187 -2.53 10.07 0.51
N TYR A 188 -3.84 9.85 0.66
CA TYR A 188 -4.83 9.91 -0.43
C TYR A 188 -5.95 10.95 -0.16
N PRO A 189 -5.62 12.25 0.00
CA PRO A 189 -6.58 13.27 0.43
C PRO A 189 -7.67 13.59 -0.61
N ALA A 190 -7.47 13.23 -1.88
CA ALA A 190 -8.46 13.47 -2.94
C ALA A 190 -9.42 12.28 -3.16
N ASP A 191 -9.28 11.20 -2.39
CA ASP A 191 -10.07 10.00 -2.58
C ASP A 191 -11.45 10.18 -1.93
N ARG A 192 -12.47 10.33 -2.78
CA ARG A 192 -13.86 10.49 -2.33
C ARG A 192 -14.44 9.21 -1.73
N THR A 193 -13.99 8.03 -2.17
CA THR A 193 -14.43 6.75 -1.63
C THR A 193 -13.87 6.55 -0.22
N LEU A 194 -12.59 6.86 -0.03
CA LEU A 194 -11.95 6.85 1.29
C LEU A 194 -12.59 7.86 2.24
N SER A 195 -12.83 9.09 1.76
CA SER A 195 -13.50 10.13 2.55
C SER A 195 -14.91 9.70 2.99
N ARG A 196 -15.67 9.02 2.11
CA ARG A 196 -16.98 8.45 2.45
C ARG A 196 -16.86 7.31 3.46
N LEU A 197 -15.92 6.39 3.29
CA LEU A 197 -15.68 5.30 4.24
C LEU A 197 -15.42 5.85 5.66
N ILE A 198 -14.60 6.90 5.79
CA ILE A 198 -14.31 7.54 7.08
C ILE A 198 -15.58 8.16 7.69
N ALA A 199 -16.39 8.85 6.88
CA ALA A 199 -17.65 9.43 7.33
C ALA A 199 -18.65 8.35 7.76
N ASP A 200 -18.77 7.26 7.00
CA ASP A 200 -19.65 6.14 7.30
C ASP A 200 -19.21 5.44 8.60
N LEU A 201 -17.91 5.22 8.79
CA LEU A 201 -17.34 4.65 10.02
C LEU A 201 -17.62 5.52 11.24
N ALA A 202 -17.45 6.84 11.11
CA ALA A 202 -17.73 7.79 12.18
C ALA A 202 -19.23 7.82 12.55
N ALA A 203 -20.12 7.68 11.56
CA ALA A 203 -21.55 7.63 11.79
C ALA A 203 -22.00 6.29 12.42
N ALA A 204 -21.39 5.18 12.01
CA ALA A 204 -21.79 3.83 12.44
C ALA A 204 -21.22 3.40 13.79
N CYS A 205 -20.04 3.90 14.18
CA CYS A 205 -19.31 3.39 15.34
C CYS A 205 -18.69 4.54 16.18
N PRO A 206 -19.26 4.91 17.35
CA PRO A 206 -18.68 5.94 18.21
C PRO A 206 -17.24 5.65 18.66
N ARG A 207 -16.89 4.36 18.77
CA ARG A 207 -15.53 3.91 19.09
C ARG A 207 -14.53 4.25 17.98
N PHE A 208 -14.95 4.30 16.72
CA PHE A 208 -14.12 4.78 15.63
C PHE A 208 -13.65 6.21 15.88
N THR A 209 -14.59 7.12 16.21
CA THR A 209 -14.25 8.53 16.49
C THR A 209 -13.27 8.66 17.65
N GLN A 210 -13.49 7.89 18.73
CA GLN A 210 -12.56 7.86 19.87
C GLN A 210 -11.14 7.44 19.45
N LEU A 211 -11.02 6.38 18.65
CA LEU A 211 -9.73 5.89 18.16
C LEU A 211 -9.09 6.81 17.10
N TRP A 212 -9.92 7.51 16.32
CA TRP A 212 -9.48 8.45 15.29
C TRP A 212 -8.83 9.69 15.90
N ASP A 213 -9.41 10.20 16.99
CA ASP A 213 -8.91 11.39 17.70
C ASP A 213 -7.79 11.06 18.70
N ALA A 214 -7.64 9.79 19.10
CA ALA A 214 -6.58 9.34 20.01
C ALA A 214 -5.19 9.37 19.37
N GLU A 215 -4.14 9.58 20.16
CA GLU A 215 -2.77 9.43 19.67
C GLU A 215 -2.53 8.03 19.08
N ALA A 216 -1.73 7.96 18.01
CA ALA A 216 -1.42 6.70 17.38
C ALA A 216 -0.67 5.80 18.38
N PRO A 217 -1.07 4.52 18.54
CA PRO A 217 -0.33 3.61 19.40
C PRO A 217 1.11 3.46 18.89
N PRO A 218 2.09 3.26 19.77
CA PRO A 218 3.47 3.04 19.35
C PRO A 218 3.54 1.83 18.40
N PRO A 219 4.44 1.84 17.41
CA PRO A 219 4.63 0.70 16.53
C PRO A 219 5.00 -0.52 17.38
N ALA A 220 4.11 -1.50 17.42
CA ALA A 220 4.36 -2.74 18.15
C ALA A 220 5.39 -3.58 17.37
N PRO A 221 6.34 -4.24 18.06
CA PRO A 221 7.45 -4.90 17.40
C PRO A 221 7.04 -6.09 16.50
N ASP A 222 5.91 -6.74 16.75
CA ASP A 222 5.36 -7.78 15.86
C ASP A 222 3.92 -8.22 16.24
N PRO A 223 2.88 -7.39 16.09
CA PRO A 223 1.55 -7.72 16.62
C PRO A 223 0.68 -8.58 15.69
N SER A 224 1.15 -8.92 14.48
CA SER A 224 0.32 -9.59 13.47
C SER A 224 0.82 -10.94 13.03
N ARG A 225 2.04 -11.33 13.39
CA ARG A 225 2.61 -12.55 12.84
C ARG A 225 1.88 -13.80 13.29
N ARG A 226 1.23 -13.85 14.44
CA ARG A 226 0.50 -15.05 14.88
C ARG A 226 -0.99 -14.78 15.06
N LYS A 227 -1.84 -15.63 14.47
CA LYS A 227 -3.30 -15.55 14.51
C LYS A 227 -3.89 -16.88 14.97
N VAL A 228 -4.74 -16.82 15.98
CA VAL A 228 -5.57 -17.96 16.38
C VAL A 228 -6.88 -17.87 15.60
N ILE A 229 -7.22 -18.94 14.88
CA ILE A 229 -8.43 -19.05 14.07
C ILE A 229 -9.27 -20.19 14.64
N ASP A 230 -10.57 -19.94 14.84
CA ASP A 230 -11.54 -20.95 15.23
C ASP A 230 -12.36 -21.36 14.00
N HIS A 231 -11.95 -22.47 13.38
CA HIS A 231 -12.56 -22.96 12.14
C HIS A 231 -13.67 -23.98 12.46
N PRO A 232 -14.88 -23.82 11.90
CA PRO A 232 -16.05 -24.62 12.28
C PRO A 232 -15.85 -26.14 12.14
N SER A 233 -15.08 -26.57 11.13
CA SER A 233 -14.86 -28.00 10.84
C SER A 233 -13.45 -28.50 11.16
N ALA A 234 -12.48 -27.60 11.34
CA ALA A 234 -11.06 -27.95 11.55
C ALA A 234 -10.59 -27.65 12.98
N GLY A 235 -11.46 -27.04 13.80
CA GLY A 235 -11.16 -26.65 15.17
C GLY A 235 -10.29 -25.40 15.24
N ARG A 236 -9.65 -25.20 16.39
CA ARG A 236 -8.75 -24.09 16.64
C ARG A 236 -7.37 -24.37 16.05
N LEU A 237 -6.85 -23.40 15.29
CA LEU A 237 -5.52 -23.42 14.67
C LEU A 237 -4.77 -22.12 14.93
N THR A 238 -3.45 -22.24 15.08
CA THR A 238 -2.55 -21.10 15.25
C THR A 238 -1.67 -20.96 14.00
N LEU A 239 -1.87 -19.88 13.26
CA LEU A 239 -1.16 -19.63 12.00
C LEU A 239 -0.24 -18.45 12.12
N ASP A 240 0.85 -18.50 11.37
CA ASP A 240 1.61 -17.31 11.06
C ASP A 240 0.92 -16.51 9.93
N CYS A 241 0.97 -15.18 10.00
CA CYS A 241 0.29 -14.25 9.12
C CYS A 241 1.27 -13.14 8.70
N ASP A 242 1.97 -13.38 7.59
CA ASP A 242 2.94 -12.44 7.05
C ASP A 242 2.26 -11.43 6.12
N THR A 243 2.59 -10.15 6.26
CA THR A 243 2.09 -9.08 5.39
C THR A 243 3.21 -8.59 4.47
N LEU A 244 3.01 -8.72 3.16
CA LEU A 244 3.89 -8.22 2.12
C LEU A 244 3.26 -6.98 1.48
N THR A 245 3.96 -5.85 1.53
CA THR A 245 3.49 -4.61 0.89
C THR A 245 4.07 -4.51 -0.51
N VAL A 246 3.19 -4.40 -1.51
CA VAL A 246 3.60 -4.09 -2.89
C VAL A 246 3.87 -2.59 -2.97
N ALA A 247 5.12 -2.23 -3.24
CA ALA A 247 5.52 -0.84 -3.42
C ALA A 247 4.70 -0.17 -4.54
N PHE A 248 4.53 1.16 -4.45
CA PHE A 248 3.82 2.03 -5.40
C PHE A 248 2.29 1.88 -5.40
N ASP A 249 1.76 0.65 -5.35
CA ASP A 249 0.32 0.40 -5.33
C ASP A 249 -0.27 0.33 -3.90
N ASP A 250 0.57 0.33 -2.86
CA ASP A 250 0.19 0.19 -1.44
C ASP A 250 -0.76 -1.00 -1.14
N LEU A 251 -0.71 -2.02 -2.00
CA LEU A 251 -1.41 -3.28 -1.78
C LEU A 251 -0.73 -4.04 -0.65
N ARG A 252 -1.54 -4.59 0.24
CA ARG A 252 -1.11 -5.46 1.33
C ARG A 252 -1.52 -6.89 0.99
N ILE A 253 -0.56 -7.76 0.79
CA ILE A 253 -0.78 -9.20 0.58
C ILE A 253 -0.57 -9.87 1.93
N MET A 254 -1.61 -10.47 2.49
CA MET A 254 -1.52 -11.26 3.71
C MET A 254 -1.49 -12.74 3.34
N VAL A 255 -0.49 -13.45 3.82
CA VAL A 255 -0.30 -14.90 3.60
C VAL A 255 -0.37 -15.60 4.95
N TYR A 256 -1.21 -16.61 5.05
CA TYR A 256 -1.33 -17.44 6.24
C TYR A 256 -0.59 -18.74 6.03
N SER A 257 0.23 -19.14 7.01
CA SER A 257 1.02 -20.35 6.96
C SER A 257 1.09 -21.02 8.33
N ALA A 258 1.46 -22.30 8.35
CA ALA A 258 1.82 -23.02 9.56
C ALA A 258 3.17 -23.69 9.33
N GLU A 259 3.94 -23.86 10.40
CA GLU A 259 5.20 -24.60 10.32
C GLU A 259 4.94 -26.02 9.80
N PRO A 260 5.66 -26.50 8.77
CA PRO A 260 5.46 -27.84 8.22
C PRO A 260 5.59 -28.94 9.29
N HIS A 261 4.86 -30.03 9.10
CA HIS A 261 4.87 -31.19 10.02
C HIS A 261 4.38 -30.87 11.44
N THR A 262 3.52 -29.85 11.59
CA THR A 262 2.81 -29.54 12.84
C THR A 262 1.32 -29.85 12.72
N GLU A 263 0.66 -29.99 13.87
CA GLU A 263 -0.80 -30.18 13.93
C GLU A 263 -1.57 -29.01 13.30
N ASP A 264 -1.07 -27.78 13.45
CA ASP A 264 -1.65 -26.60 12.82
C ASP A 264 -1.56 -26.65 11.29
N ALA A 265 -0.48 -27.22 10.73
CA ALA A 265 -0.35 -27.44 9.28
C ALA A 265 -1.32 -28.50 8.76
N GLU A 266 -1.53 -29.59 9.51
CA GLU A 266 -2.54 -30.61 9.17
C GLU A 266 -3.96 -30.04 9.22
N ARG A 267 -4.28 -29.25 10.26
CA ARG A 267 -5.57 -28.56 10.39
C ARG A 267 -5.80 -27.53 9.30
N LEU A 268 -4.76 -26.78 8.91
CA LEU A 268 -4.83 -25.82 7.82
C LEU A 268 -5.14 -26.53 6.49
N ALA A 269 -4.42 -27.63 6.19
CA ALA A 269 -4.68 -28.43 5.02
C ALA A 269 -6.12 -28.99 5.02
N LEU A 270 -6.58 -29.50 6.17
CA LEU A 270 -7.95 -29.98 6.33
C LEU A 270 -8.99 -28.87 6.09
N ALA A 271 -8.79 -27.67 6.65
CA ALA A 271 -9.68 -26.53 6.45
C ALA A 271 -9.81 -26.16 4.96
N ILE A 272 -8.68 -26.13 4.24
CA ILE A 272 -8.65 -25.84 2.79
C ILE A 272 -9.40 -26.91 2.00
N VAL A 273 -9.16 -28.20 2.28
CA VAL A 273 -9.84 -29.30 1.58
C VAL A 273 -11.35 -29.26 1.82
N LEU A 274 -11.78 -29.13 3.08
CA LEU A 274 -13.21 -29.09 3.43
C LEU A 274 -13.93 -27.87 2.86
N GLY A 275 -13.26 -26.72 2.77
CA GLY A 275 -13.86 -25.49 2.25
C GLY A 275 -13.83 -25.34 0.73
N THR A 276 -13.05 -26.16 0.02
CA THR A 276 -12.92 -26.11 -1.45
C THR A 276 -13.58 -27.29 -2.17
N GLN A 277 -13.92 -28.36 -1.46
CA GLN A 277 -14.74 -29.44 -2.01
C GLN A 277 -16.21 -29.03 -2.06
N SER A 278 -16.76 -28.92 -3.28
CA SER A 278 -18.20 -28.95 -3.46
C SER A 278 -18.67 -30.38 -3.21
N LEU A 279 -19.27 -30.65 -2.05
CA LEU A 279 -20.05 -31.88 -1.86
C LEU A 279 -21.25 -31.76 -2.81
N VAL A 280 -21.19 -32.49 -3.92
CA VAL A 280 -22.34 -32.71 -4.80
C VAL A 280 -23.21 -33.74 -4.07
N ASP A 281 -24.33 -33.28 -3.53
CA ASP A 281 -25.43 -34.16 -3.11
C ASP A 281 -26.25 -34.62 -4.32
#